data_AF-A0A7C2JF68-F1
#
_entry.id   AF-A0A7C2JF68-F1
#
_cell.length_a   1.000
_cell.length_b   1.000
_cell.length_c   1.000
_cell.angle_alpha   90.00
_cell.angle_beta   90.00
_cell.angle_gamma   90.00
#
_symmetry.space_group_name_H-M   'P 1'
#
loop_
_entity.id
_entity.type
_entity.pdbx_description
1 polymer ?
#
loop_
_entity_poly.entity_id
_entity_poly.type
_entity_poly.pdbx_seq_one_letter_code
_entity_poly.pdbx_strand_id
1 'polypeptide(L)'
;MNSGANKKLIFLHIPKTAGSTLRKVITQQYAADETLKCYYQKQGISLREALDEMKALPKEQAARIRIILGHVGFGVHEYLPWPCSYITILRDPIDRVISGYYHILRDSSHKFQAQVQRMSLKEYVSSDLLRSEAARVNAVNAMDNGQTRLLSGNVVQAEISGAAVEYGGCDEGMLERAKKNLREQFKVVGLSERFDESLMLMKRV
;
A
#
# COMPACT_ATOMS: atom_id res chain seq x y z
N MET A 1 -3.05 8.69 31.68
CA MET A 1 -3.31 8.30 30.28
C MET A 1 -2.57 9.30 29.39
N ASN A 2 -1.47 8.89 28.77
CA ASN A 2 -0.56 9.79 28.03
C ASN A 2 -1.15 10.10 26.64
N SER A 3 -1.96 11.15 26.53
CA SER A 3 -2.58 11.63 25.29
C SER A 3 -1.65 12.53 24.44
N GLY A 4 -0.32 12.46 24.62
CA GLY A 4 0.64 13.38 24.01
C GLY A 4 1.72 12.75 23.12
N ALA A 5 1.64 11.46 22.78
CA ALA A 5 2.60 10.87 21.83
C ALA A 5 2.21 11.28 20.39
N ASN A 6 3.05 12.08 19.74
CA ASN A 6 2.84 12.48 18.35
C ASN A 6 2.84 11.22 17.47
N LYS A 7 1.69 10.90 16.85
CA LYS A 7 1.54 9.68 16.06
C LYS A 7 2.40 9.76 14.81
N LYS A 8 3.12 8.68 14.47
CA LYS A 8 3.84 8.59 13.20
C LYS A 8 2.86 8.40 12.06
N LEU A 9 3.15 8.97 10.89
CA LEU A 9 2.34 8.77 9.70
C LEU A 9 2.81 7.54 8.93
N ILE A 10 1.87 6.74 8.44
CA ILE A 10 2.12 5.69 7.46
C ILE A 10 1.47 6.14 6.15
N PHE A 11 2.29 6.37 5.13
CA PHE A 11 1.77 6.44 3.77
C PHE A 11 1.56 5.02 3.25
N LEU A 12 0.31 4.58 3.30
CA LEU A 12 -0.13 3.32 2.72
C LEU A 12 -0.16 3.50 1.20
N HIS A 13 0.93 3.12 0.54
CA HIS A 13 1.08 3.30 -0.89
C HIS A 13 0.41 2.15 -1.64
N ILE A 14 -0.80 2.42 -2.14
CA ILE A 14 -1.53 1.55 -3.06
C ILE A 14 -0.94 1.71 -4.47
N PRO A 15 -0.57 0.62 -5.17
CA PRO A 15 -0.09 0.73 -6.53
C PRO A 15 -1.11 1.33 -7.48
N LYS A 16 -0.57 2.15 -8.39
CA LYS A 16 -1.30 2.78 -9.51
C LYS A 16 -2.29 3.88 -9.09
N THR A 17 -2.12 4.45 -7.89
CA THR A 17 -2.91 5.58 -7.36
C THR A 17 -2.10 6.88 -7.22
N ALA A 18 -1.21 7.17 -8.20
CA ALA A 18 -0.27 8.29 -8.15
C ALA A 18 0.69 8.32 -6.95
N GLY A 19 0.80 7.24 -6.17
CA GLY A 19 1.59 7.22 -4.95
C GLY A 19 3.11 7.35 -5.15
N SER A 20 3.65 7.01 -6.33
CA SER A 20 5.05 7.33 -6.66
C SER A 20 5.30 8.84 -6.73
N THR A 21 4.34 9.61 -7.24
CA THR A 21 4.40 11.08 -7.27
C THR A 21 4.28 11.64 -5.85
N LEU A 22 3.28 11.19 -5.08
CA LEU A 22 3.12 11.61 -3.69
C LEU A 22 4.35 11.26 -2.84
N ARG A 23 4.95 10.08 -3.03
CA ARG A 23 6.20 9.70 -2.36
C ARG A 23 7.31 10.70 -2.61
N LYS A 24 7.49 11.18 -3.85
CA LYS A 24 8.50 12.19 -4.18
C LYS A 24 8.24 13.50 -3.43
N VAL A 25 6.99 13.96 -3.42
CA VAL A 25 6.58 15.15 -2.67
C VAL A 25 6.90 14.98 -1.19
N ILE A 26 6.47 13.87 -0.58
CA ILE A 26 6.73 13.57 0.84
C ILE A 26 8.24 13.57 1.14
N THR A 27 9.07 12.90 0.33
CA THR A 27 10.51 12.84 0.56
C THR A 27 11.23 14.18 0.41
N GLN A 28 10.57 15.20 -0.16
CA GLN A 28 11.08 16.58 -0.19
C GLN A 28 10.64 17.40 1.03
N GLN A 29 9.59 16.96 1.75
CA GLN A 29 9.06 17.65 2.93
C GLN A 29 9.61 17.12 4.25
N TYR A 30 10.10 15.88 4.28
CA TYR A 30 10.69 15.25 5.46
C TYR A 30 12.18 15.02 5.25
N ALA A 31 12.96 15.19 6.33
CA ALA A 31 14.38 14.85 6.30
C ALA A 31 14.57 13.33 6.12
N ALA A 32 15.77 12.95 5.67
CA ALA A 32 16.08 11.55 5.40
C ALA A 32 15.98 10.66 6.67
N ASP A 33 16.36 11.19 7.82
CA ASP A 33 16.30 10.53 9.12
C ASP A 33 14.90 10.59 9.78
N GLU A 34 14.00 11.43 9.26
CA GLU A 34 12.58 11.44 9.62
C GLU A 34 11.74 10.42 8.80
N THR A 35 12.33 9.84 7.75
CA THR A 35 11.64 8.99 6.78
C THR A 35 12.11 7.54 6.86
N LEU A 36 11.20 6.62 7.17
CA LEU A 36 11.45 5.19 7.11
C LEU A 36 10.82 4.58 5.84
N LYS A 37 11.59 3.85 5.04
CA LYS A 37 11.09 3.21 3.80
C LYS A 37 10.87 1.72 4.03
N CYS A 38 9.64 1.26 3.88
CA CYS A 38 9.24 -0.15 3.99
C CYS A 38 8.80 -0.70 2.63
N TYR A 39 9.78 -1.14 1.82
CA TYR A 39 9.53 -1.80 0.54
C TYR A 39 10.13 -3.22 0.54
N TYR A 40 9.84 -3.99 1.59
CA TYR A 40 10.37 -5.32 1.88
C TYR A 40 10.27 -6.30 0.70
N GLN A 41 9.15 -6.29 -0.03
CA GLN A 41 8.96 -7.11 -1.24
C GLN A 41 10.03 -6.85 -2.32
N LYS A 42 10.55 -5.63 -2.42
CA LYS A 42 11.64 -5.28 -3.37
C LYS A 42 13.02 -5.72 -2.87
N GLN A 43 13.15 -5.93 -1.56
CA GLN A 43 14.38 -6.38 -0.90
C GLN A 43 14.44 -7.91 -0.83
N GLY A 44 13.35 -8.60 -1.16
CA GLY A 44 13.28 -10.06 -1.10
C GLY A 44 13.13 -10.62 0.32
N ILE A 45 12.75 -9.79 1.29
CA ILE A 45 12.49 -10.20 2.68
C ILE A 45 10.99 -10.24 2.97
N SER A 46 10.59 -10.97 4.01
CA SER A 46 9.22 -11.04 4.49
C SER A 46 8.80 -9.79 5.26
N LEU A 47 7.48 -9.58 5.42
CA LEU A 47 6.96 -8.50 6.26
C LEU A 47 7.42 -8.66 7.72
N ARG A 48 7.54 -9.90 8.21
CA ARG A 48 7.99 -10.18 9.58
C ARG A 48 9.42 -9.69 9.79
N GLU A 49 10.32 -10.04 8.88
CA GLU A 49 11.72 -9.56 8.92
C GLU A 49 11.77 -8.03 8.90
N ALA A 50 11.03 -7.39 7.99
CA ALA A 50 10.96 -5.94 7.93
C ALA A 50 10.44 -5.31 9.23
N LEU A 51 9.42 -5.91 9.87
CA LEU A 51 8.89 -5.44 11.15
C LEU A 51 9.89 -5.62 12.29
N ASP A 52 10.65 -6.72 12.29
CA ASP A 52 11.65 -6.98 13.31
C ASP A 52 12.85 -6.02 13.18
N GLU A 53 13.27 -5.68 11.96
CA GLU A 53 14.22 -4.59 11.69
C GLU A 53 13.72 -3.25 12.23
N MET A 54 12.43 -2.93 12.02
CA MET A 54 11.85 -1.70 12.57
C MET A 54 11.85 -1.68 14.09
N LYS A 55 11.48 -2.79 14.74
CA LYS A 55 11.49 -2.88 16.21
C LYS A 55 12.89 -2.79 16.79
N ALA A 56 13.90 -3.24 16.04
CA ALA A 56 15.30 -3.21 16.44
C ALA A 56 15.98 -1.84 16.24
N LEU A 57 15.29 -0.84 15.68
CA LEU A 57 15.86 0.49 15.50
C LEU A 57 16.30 1.11 16.85
N PRO A 58 17.49 1.73 16.92
CA PRO A 58 17.91 2.49 18.09
C PRO A 58 16.86 3.52 18.50
N LYS A 59 16.67 3.74 19.80
CA LYS A 59 15.62 4.63 20.33
C LYS A 59 15.71 6.04 19.75
N GLU A 60 16.93 6.54 19.57
CA GLU A 60 17.22 7.87 19.02
C GLU A 60 16.80 7.97 17.55
N GLN A 61 17.05 6.92 16.76
CA GLN A 61 16.62 6.84 15.36
C GLN A 61 15.10 6.68 15.27
N ALA A 62 14.53 5.79 16.09
CA ALA A 62 13.10 5.58 16.18
C ALA A 62 12.36 6.87 16.57
N ALA A 63 12.90 7.67 17.49
CA ALA A 63 12.29 8.94 17.92
C ALA A 63 12.26 10.00 16.80
N ARG A 64 13.20 9.97 15.85
CA ARG A 64 13.24 10.91 14.73
C ARG A 64 12.24 10.58 13.62
N ILE A 65 11.86 9.32 13.46
CA ILE A 65 10.96 8.91 12.37
C ILE A 65 9.58 9.56 12.57
N ARG A 66 9.15 10.29 11.54
CA ARG A 66 7.83 10.93 11.46
C ARG A 66 6.93 10.26 10.43
N ILE A 67 7.50 9.70 9.36
CA ILE A 67 6.73 9.07 8.29
C ILE A 67 7.33 7.74 7.83
N ILE A 68 6.46 6.77 7.57
CA ILE A 68 6.77 5.45 7.04
C ILE A 68 6.18 5.35 5.63
N LEU A 69 7.00 5.05 4.62
CA LEU A 69 6.62 4.97 3.21
C LEU A 69 6.72 3.52 2.75
N GLY A 70 5.63 2.90 2.32
CA GLY A 70 5.71 1.50 1.95
C GLY A 70 4.50 0.92 1.25
N HIS A 71 4.74 -0.23 0.60
CA HIS A 71 3.70 -1.14 0.10
C HIS A 71 3.27 -2.07 1.23
N VAL A 72 2.74 -1.48 2.30
CA VAL A 72 2.24 -2.21 3.46
C VAL A 72 0.72 -2.15 3.47
N GLY A 73 0.05 -3.21 3.91
CA GLY A 73 -1.39 -3.16 4.14
C GLY A 73 -1.74 -2.39 5.42
N PHE A 74 -3.03 -2.07 5.56
CA PHE A 74 -3.59 -1.62 6.82
C PHE A 74 -3.39 -2.70 7.92
N GLY A 75 -3.33 -2.29 9.18
CA GLY A 75 -3.06 -3.20 10.31
C GLY A 75 -1.58 -3.37 10.64
N VAL A 76 -0.65 -2.97 9.76
CA VAL A 76 0.80 -3.04 10.04
C VAL A 76 1.20 -2.29 11.32
N HIS A 77 0.46 -1.23 11.68
CA HIS A 77 0.68 -0.45 12.89
C HIS A 77 0.52 -1.24 14.19
N GLU A 78 -0.24 -2.34 14.18
CA GLU A 78 -0.43 -3.21 15.36
C GLU A 78 0.87 -3.92 15.76
N TYR A 79 1.83 -4.02 14.83
CA TYR A 79 3.12 -4.68 15.03
C TYR A 79 4.27 -3.68 15.25
N LEU A 80 3.98 -2.39 15.26
CA LEU A 80 4.97 -1.33 15.47
C LEU A 80 4.94 -0.85 16.93
N PRO A 81 6.09 -0.53 17.55
CA PRO A 81 6.12 -0.15 18.96
C PRO A 81 5.72 1.32 19.21
N TRP A 82 5.17 2.01 18.20
CA TRP A 82 4.75 3.40 18.26
C TRP A 82 3.36 3.61 17.66
N PRO A 83 2.59 4.56 18.20
CA PRO A 83 1.26 4.84 17.68
C PRO A 83 1.36 5.46 16.28
N CYS A 84 0.52 4.99 15.36
CA CYS A 84 0.51 5.44 13.98
C CYS A 84 -0.86 6.00 13.56
N SER A 85 -0.86 6.75 12.47
CA SER A 85 -2.05 7.07 11.69
C SER A 85 -1.71 6.97 10.21
N TYR A 86 -2.73 6.89 9.36
CA TYR A 86 -2.53 6.60 7.95
C TYR A 86 -2.84 7.80 7.06
N ILE A 87 -2.18 7.85 5.92
CA ILE A 87 -2.62 8.59 4.74
C ILE A 87 -2.55 7.67 3.53
N THR A 88 -3.40 7.90 2.54
CA THR A 88 -3.35 7.16 1.27
C THR A 88 -3.95 7.99 0.13
N ILE A 89 -3.79 7.50 -1.09
CA ILE A 89 -4.49 8.00 -2.27
C ILE A 89 -5.21 6.80 -2.90
N LEU A 90 -6.49 6.98 -3.18
CA LEU A 90 -7.30 6.05 -3.95
C LEU A 90 -7.39 6.49 -5.41
N ARG A 91 -7.93 5.61 -6.23
CA ARG A 91 -8.21 5.87 -7.65
C ARG A 91 -9.51 5.19 -8.03
N ASP A 92 -10.16 5.67 -9.08
CA ASP A 92 -11.19 4.90 -9.76
C ASP A 92 -10.68 3.46 -10.03
N PRO A 93 -11.43 2.41 -9.61
CA PRO A 93 -10.97 1.04 -9.72
C PRO A 93 -10.67 0.59 -11.16
N ILE A 94 -11.44 1.06 -12.14
CA ILE A 94 -11.28 0.68 -13.56
C ILE A 94 -10.01 1.33 -14.10
N ASP A 95 -9.83 2.64 -13.88
CA ASP A 95 -8.64 3.36 -14.30
C ASP A 95 -7.36 2.82 -13.65
N ARG A 96 -7.46 2.35 -12.40
CA ARG A 96 -6.34 1.69 -11.71
C ARG A 96 -5.92 0.41 -12.42
N VAL A 97 -6.87 -0.43 -12.84
CA VAL A 97 -6.60 -1.68 -13.59
C VAL A 97 -6.01 -1.38 -14.96
N ILE A 98 -6.58 -0.42 -15.69
CA ILE A 98 -6.06 0.04 -17.00
C ILE A 98 -4.62 0.52 -16.84
N SER A 99 -4.35 1.32 -15.80
CA SER A 99 -3.00 1.82 -15.50
C SER A 99 -2.03 0.68 -15.15
N GLY A 100 -2.50 -0.37 -14.47
CA GLY A 100 -1.74 -1.58 -14.21
C GLY A 100 -1.33 -2.30 -15.49
N TYR A 101 -2.28 -2.55 -16.39
CA TYR A 101 -2.04 -3.18 -17.69
C TYR A 101 -0.98 -2.43 -18.51
N TYR A 102 -1.17 -1.12 -18.73
CA TYR A 102 -0.20 -0.33 -19.51
C TYR A 102 1.15 -0.13 -18.80
N HIS A 103 1.20 -0.26 -17.47
CA HIS A 103 2.46 -0.24 -16.74
C HIS A 103 3.30 -1.48 -17.04
N ILE A 104 2.67 -2.67 -17.07
CA ILE A 104 3.34 -3.92 -17.41
C ILE A 104 3.87 -3.86 -18.85
N LEU A 105 3.08 -3.33 -19.78
CA LEU A 105 3.50 -3.21 -21.18
C LEU A 105 4.70 -2.27 -21.38
N ARG A 106 4.77 -1.20 -20.59
CA ARG A 106 5.83 -0.19 -20.68
C ARG A 106 7.15 -0.66 -20.07
N ASP A 107 7.08 -1.51 -19.06
CA ASP A 107 8.26 -1.99 -18.33
C ASP A 107 8.76 -3.30 -18.94
N SER A 108 9.76 -3.21 -19.82
CA SER A 108 10.38 -4.37 -20.48
C SER A 108 11.05 -5.34 -19.50
N SER A 109 11.34 -4.91 -18.27
CA SER A 109 11.90 -5.76 -17.21
C SER A 109 10.83 -6.48 -16.39
N HIS A 110 9.54 -6.15 -16.60
CA HIS A 110 8.47 -6.72 -15.82
C HIS A 110 8.27 -8.21 -16.17
N LYS A 111 8.23 -9.06 -15.15
CA LYS A 111 8.15 -10.53 -15.29
C LYS A 111 7.02 -11.04 -16.19
N PHE A 112 5.91 -10.29 -16.28
CA PHE A 112 4.75 -10.64 -17.08
C PHE A 112 4.66 -9.90 -18.42
N GLN A 113 5.63 -9.04 -18.76
CA GLN A 113 5.57 -8.22 -19.98
C GLN A 113 5.38 -9.07 -21.24
N ALA A 114 6.16 -10.14 -21.37
CA ALA A 114 6.15 -10.98 -22.58
C ALA A 114 4.82 -11.70 -22.83
N GLN A 115 4.06 -11.96 -21.77
CA GLN A 115 2.73 -12.56 -21.82
C GLN A 115 1.67 -11.49 -22.09
N VAL A 116 1.70 -10.38 -21.34
CA VAL A 116 0.70 -9.31 -21.42
C VAL A 116 0.77 -8.56 -22.76
N GLN A 117 1.95 -8.43 -23.39
CA GLN A 117 2.08 -7.81 -24.72
C GLN A 117 1.33 -8.56 -25.83
N ARG A 118 0.96 -9.82 -25.59
CA ARG A 118 0.19 -10.65 -26.53
C ARG A 118 -1.31 -10.64 -26.23
N MET A 119 -1.75 -9.84 -25.25
CA MET A 119 -3.12 -9.77 -24.79
C MET A 119 -3.63 -8.34 -24.96
N SER A 120 -4.86 -8.19 -25.45
CA SER A 120 -5.65 -6.99 -25.24
C SER A 120 -5.97 -6.79 -23.76
N LEU A 121 -6.41 -5.58 -23.38
CA LEU A 121 -6.85 -5.31 -22.01
C LEU A 121 -7.97 -6.28 -21.57
N LYS A 122 -8.92 -6.60 -22.45
CA LYS A 122 -10.04 -7.51 -22.17
C LYS A 122 -9.53 -8.93 -21.88
N GLU A 123 -8.60 -9.43 -22.68
CA GLU A 123 -7.97 -10.73 -22.47
C GLU A 123 -7.16 -10.75 -21.18
N TYR A 124 -6.39 -9.69 -20.91
CA TYR A 124 -5.62 -9.56 -19.68
C TYR A 124 -6.51 -9.67 -18.43
N VAL A 125 -7.60 -8.90 -18.36
CA VAL A 125 -8.50 -8.91 -17.19
C VAL A 125 -9.30 -10.21 -17.04
N SER A 126 -9.44 -10.97 -18.13
CA SER A 126 -10.16 -12.25 -18.14
C SER A 126 -9.22 -13.47 -17.97
N SER A 127 -7.91 -13.25 -18.09
CA SER A 127 -6.90 -14.32 -18.10
C SER A 127 -6.63 -14.92 -16.71
N ASP A 128 -6.14 -16.16 -16.71
CA ASP A 128 -5.65 -16.83 -15.49
C ASP A 128 -4.34 -16.25 -14.97
N LEU A 129 -3.70 -15.34 -15.70
CA LEU A 129 -2.51 -14.64 -15.24
C LEU A 129 -2.77 -13.89 -13.92
N LEU A 130 -3.96 -13.29 -13.81
CA LEU A 130 -4.41 -12.60 -12.59
C LEU A 130 -4.73 -13.56 -11.44
N ARG A 131 -4.97 -14.84 -11.75
CA ARG A 131 -5.26 -15.90 -10.78
C ARG A 131 -4.02 -16.68 -10.36
N SER A 132 -2.89 -16.51 -11.07
CA SER A 132 -1.65 -17.24 -10.82
C SER A 132 -1.08 -17.02 -9.42
N GLU A 133 -0.35 -18.00 -8.90
CA GLU A 133 0.34 -17.93 -7.61
C GLU A 133 1.26 -16.70 -7.52
N ALA A 134 1.94 -16.37 -8.61
CA ALA A 134 2.79 -15.19 -8.71
C ALA A 134 2.03 -13.85 -8.65
N ALA A 135 0.71 -13.84 -8.92
CA ALA A 135 -0.20 -12.73 -8.70
C ALA A 135 -0.83 -12.75 -7.28
N ARG A 136 -1.05 -13.94 -6.71
CA ARG A 136 -1.56 -14.16 -5.34
C ARG A 136 -0.60 -13.67 -4.26
N VAL A 137 0.71 -13.90 -4.42
CA VAL A 137 1.76 -13.47 -3.48
C VAL A 137 1.91 -11.93 -3.40
N ASN A 138 1.40 -11.20 -4.39
CA ASN A 138 1.48 -9.74 -4.42
C ASN A 138 0.09 -9.12 -4.26
N ALA A 139 -0.56 -9.31 -3.10
CA ALA A 139 -1.84 -8.67 -2.81
C ALA A 139 -1.79 -7.13 -2.96
N VAL A 140 -0.61 -6.53 -2.76
CA VAL A 140 -0.32 -5.13 -3.04
C VAL A 140 -0.58 -4.77 -4.52
N ASN A 141 -0.21 -5.64 -5.45
CA ASN A 141 -0.40 -5.46 -6.89
C ASN A 141 -1.64 -6.21 -7.43
N ALA A 142 -2.52 -6.69 -6.55
CA ALA A 142 -3.73 -7.41 -6.98
C ALA A 142 -4.60 -6.49 -7.83
N MET A 143 -5.05 -6.98 -9.00
CA MET A 143 -5.98 -6.26 -9.86
C MET A 143 -7.42 -6.41 -9.35
N ASP A 144 -7.78 -7.57 -8.81
CA ASP A 144 -9.06 -7.81 -8.14
C ASP A 144 -9.10 -7.16 -6.76
N ASN A 145 -9.93 -6.12 -6.62
CA ASN A 145 -10.22 -5.45 -5.35
C ASN A 145 -8.99 -5.02 -4.53
N GLY A 146 -7.85 -4.73 -5.21
CA GLY A 146 -6.58 -4.46 -4.54
C GLY A 146 -6.61 -3.30 -3.53
N GLN A 147 -7.42 -2.27 -3.79
CA GLN A 147 -7.63 -1.17 -2.83
C GLN A 147 -8.30 -1.67 -1.56
N THR A 148 -9.44 -2.36 -1.69
CA THR A 148 -10.18 -2.94 -0.56
C THR A 148 -9.32 -3.91 0.25
N ARG A 149 -8.61 -4.82 -0.42
CA ARG A 149 -7.74 -5.81 0.22
C ARG A 149 -6.66 -5.16 1.07
N LEU A 150 -5.99 -4.13 0.55
CA LEU A 150 -4.96 -3.40 1.30
C LEU A 150 -5.54 -2.60 2.47
N LEU A 151 -6.75 -2.08 2.34
CA LEU A 151 -7.38 -1.22 3.35
C LEU A 151 -8.11 -2.01 4.45
N SER A 152 -8.53 -3.24 4.18
CA SER A 152 -9.31 -4.06 5.12
C SER A 152 -8.48 -4.70 6.23
N GLY A 153 -7.14 -4.70 6.08
CA GLY A 153 -6.18 -5.35 6.99
C GLY A 153 -5.87 -6.81 6.66
N ASN A 154 -6.61 -7.41 5.73
CA ASN A 154 -6.46 -8.83 5.39
C ASN A 154 -5.10 -9.16 4.76
N VAL A 155 -4.45 -8.22 4.07
CA VAL A 155 -3.11 -8.44 3.49
C VAL A 155 -2.07 -8.67 4.57
N VAL A 156 -2.04 -7.81 5.60
CA VAL A 156 -1.10 -7.97 6.71
C VAL A 156 -1.39 -9.25 7.47
N GLN A 157 -2.67 -9.54 7.74
CA GLN A 157 -3.05 -10.79 8.39
C GLN A 157 -2.57 -12.01 7.59
N ALA A 158 -2.81 -12.02 6.28
CA ALA A 158 -2.37 -13.10 5.39
C ALA A 158 -0.85 -13.29 5.40
N GLU A 159 -0.07 -12.21 5.37
CA GLU A 159 1.40 -12.29 5.37
C GLU A 159 1.96 -12.73 6.74
N ILE A 160 1.24 -12.48 7.84
CA ILE A 160 1.68 -12.84 9.18
C ILE A 160 1.21 -14.25 9.60
N SER A 161 -0.01 -14.64 9.23
CA SER A 161 -0.64 -15.91 9.64
C SER A 161 -0.75 -16.96 8.54
N GLY A 162 -0.47 -16.61 7.28
CA GLY A 162 -0.56 -17.50 6.13
C GLY A 162 -1.97 -17.63 5.52
N ALA A 163 -2.99 -16.98 6.09
CA ALA A 163 -4.38 -17.07 5.62
C ALA A 163 -4.68 -16.06 4.50
N ALA A 164 -4.17 -16.31 3.30
CA ALA A 164 -4.40 -15.44 2.14
C ALA A 164 -5.81 -15.56 1.57
N VAL A 165 -6.40 -14.42 1.21
CA VAL A 165 -7.68 -14.37 0.49
C VAL A 165 -7.42 -14.54 -1.00
N GLU A 166 -7.96 -15.59 -1.60
CA GLU A 166 -7.78 -15.87 -3.02
C GLU A 166 -8.40 -14.80 -3.94
N TYR A 167 -8.02 -14.83 -5.22
CA TYR A 167 -8.63 -14.02 -6.27
C TYR A 167 -10.15 -14.28 -6.32
N GLY A 168 -10.96 -13.22 -6.40
CA GLY A 168 -12.42 -13.30 -6.35
C GLY A 168 -12.99 -13.52 -4.94
N GLY A 169 -12.15 -13.79 -3.94
CA GLY A 169 -12.56 -14.00 -2.54
C GLY A 169 -12.76 -12.71 -1.73
N CYS A 170 -12.74 -11.52 -2.35
CA CYS A 170 -12.99 -10.28 -1.63
C CYS A 170 -14.49 -10.18 -1.30
N ASP A 171 -14.84 -10.30 -0.03
CA ASP A 171 -16.23 -10.29 0.45
C ASP A 171 -16.71 -8.89 0.89
N GLU A 172 -18.01 -8.77 1.16
CA GLU A 172 -18.64 -7.54 1.67
C GLU A 172 -18.07 -7.13 3.04
N GLY A 173 -17.68 -8.10 3.88
CA GLY A 173 -17.07 -7.83 5.17
C GLY A 173 -15.71 -7.12 5.05
N MET A 174 -14.91 -7.47 4.04
CA MET A 174 -13.67 -6.78 3.70
C MET A 174 -13.94 -5.34 3.27
N LEU A 175 -14.97 -5.11 2.47
CA LEU A 175 -15.39 -3.77 2.06
C LEU A 175 -15.79 -2.91 3.25
N GLU A 176 -16.63 -3.44 4.14
CA GLU A 176 -17.06 -2.72 5.34
C GLU A 176 -15.91 -2.42 6.30
N ARG A 177 -14.98 -3.38 6.48
CA ARG A 177 -13.73 -3.12 7.22
C ARG A 177 -12.89 -2.03 6.57
N ALA A 178 -12.69 -2.07 5.26
CA ALA A 178 -11.94 -1.04 4.54
C ALA A 178 -12.57 0.35 4.72
N LYS A 179 -13.89 0.48 4.55
CA LYS A 179 -14.63 1.74 4.78
C LYS A 179 -14.52 2.22 6.22
N LYS A 180 -14.59 1.31 7.20
CA LYS A 180 -14.42 1.64 8.62
C LYS A 180 -13.00 2.16 8.90
N ASN A 181 -11.99 1.44 8.42
CA ASN A 181 -10.58 1.79 8.61
C ASN A 181 -10.28 3.17 8.01
N LEU A 182 -10.74 3.45 6.79
CA LEU A 182 -10.62 4.76 6.14
C LEU A 182 -11.22 5.89 6.99
N ARG A 183 -12.37 5.66 7.65
CA ARG A 183 -13.02 6.68 8.49
C ARG A 183 -12.31 6.90 9.83
N GLU A 184 -11.79 5.85 10.44
CA GLU A 184 -11.33 5.90 11.84
C GLU A 184 -9.81 6.11 11.98
N GLN A 185 -9.01 5.66 11.01
CA GLN A 185 -7.54 5.58 11.16
C GLN A 185 -6.76 6.41 10.14
N PHE A 186 -7.40 6.86 9.06
CA PHE A 186 -6.75 7.69 8.05
C PHE A 186 -7.00 9.16 8.35
N LYS A 187 -5.93 9.94 8.42
CA LYS A 187 -5.99 11.40 8.58
C LYS A 187 -6.50 12.07 7.31
N VAL A 188 -6.03 11.59 6.17
CA VAL A 188 -6.45 12.06 4.85
C VAL A 188 -6.46 10.88 3.88
N VAL A 189 -7.52 10.84 3.06
CA VAL A 189 -7.68 9.92 1.93
C VAL A 189 -7.80 10.78 0.69
N GLY A 190 -6.75 10.80 -0.14
CA GLY A 190 -6.73 11.52 -1.40
C GLY A 190 -7.34 10.73 -2.55
N LEU A 191 -7.61 11.40 -3.67
CA LEU A 191 -8.03 10.82 -4.93
C LEU A 191 -7.02 11.18 -6.03
N SER A 192 -6.66 10.21 -6.87
CA SER A 192 -5.72 10.42 -7.97
C SER A 192 -6.26 11.41 -8.99
N GLU A 193 -7.57 11.42 -9.19
CA GLU A 193 -8.31 12.29 -10.10
C GLU A 193 -8.35 13.75 -9.63
N ARG A 194 -8.06 13.97 -8.34
CA ARG A 194 -8.04 15.28 -7.66
C ARG A 194 -6.74 15.43 -6.89
N PHE A 195 -5.62 15.16 -7.56
CA PHE A 195 -4.32 15.00 -6.91
C PHE A 195 -3.87 16.29 -6.22
N ASP A 196 -4.07 17.45 -6.86
CA ASP A 196 -3.66 18.74 -6.30
C ASP A 196 -4.47 19.10 -5.05
N GLU A 197 -5.79 18.89 -5.06
CA GLU A 197 -6.62 19.08 -3.86
C GLU A 197 -6.26 18.08 -2.76
N SER A 198 -5.93 16.84 -3.15
CA SER A 198 -5.46 15.82 -2.20
C SER A 198 -4.17 16.25 -1.52
N LEU A 199 -3.21 16.82 -2.26
CA LEU A 199 -1.99 17.39 -1.70
C LEU A 199 -2.30 18.55 -0.74
N MET A 200 -3.22 19.43 -1.11
CA MET A 200 -3.61 20.57 -0.27
C MET A 200 -4.28 20.13 1.04
N LEU A 201 -5.04 19.04 1.03
CA LEU A 201 -5.60 18.44 2.24
C LEU A 201 -4.51 17.75 3.09
N MET A 202 -3.60 17.01 2.45
CA MET A 202 -2.49 16.34 3.15
C MET A 202 -1.51 17.31 3.82
N LYS A 203 -1.34 18.53 3.28
CA LYS A 203 -0.53 19.58 3.91
C LYS A 203 -1.06 20.04 5.28
N ARG A 204 -2.33 19.77 5.59
CA ARG A 204 -2.98 20.22 6.83
C ARG A 204 -2.86 19.23 7.99
N VAL A 205 -2.25 18.05 7.78
CA VAL A 205 -2.16 16.97 8.79
C VAL A 205 -0.74 16.62 9.18
#